data_AF-A0A0N4X9J3-F1
#
_entry.id   AF-A0A0N4X9J3-F1
#
_cell.length_a   1.000
_cell.length_b   1.000
_cell.length_c   1.000
_cell.angle_alpha   90.00
_cell.angle_beta   90.00
_cell.angle_gamma   90.00
#
_symmetry.space_group_name_H-M   'P 1'
#
loop_
_entity.id
_entity.type
_entity.pdbx_description
1 polymer ?
#
loop_
_entity_poly.entity_id
_entity_poly.type
_entity_poly.pdbx_seq_one_letter_code
_entity_poly.pdbx_strand_id
1 'polypeptide(L)'
;MEKSSFIFRDYLDRLDAGLYTLQNLSLILADVCAHTSSARHRASKLFSMKMKQEKITKILLPLLTEYQANIGEGGDDERRRVDLLVAKLTKADREKE
;
A
#
# COMPACT_ATOMS: atom_id res chain seq x y z
N MET A 1 29.26 -7.61 0.47
CA MET A 1 29.01 -6.74 1.64
C MET A 1 28.49 -5.35 1.25
N GLU A 2 29.07 -4.67 0.25
CA GLU A 2 28.64 -3.30 -0.16
C GLU A 2 27.19 -3.16 -0.61
N LYS A 3 26.64 -4.11 -1.40
CA LYS A 3 25.25 -4.03 -1.87
C LYS A 3 24.22 -3.96 -0.74
N SER A 4 24.48 -4.64 0.38
CA SER A 4 23.56 -4.66 1.53
C SER A 4 23.57 -3.33 2.28
N SER A 5 24.72 -2.68 2.36
CA SER A 5 24.88 -1.35 2.97
C SER A 5 24.20 -0.26 2.13
N PHE A 6 24.29 -0.35 0.80
CA PHE A 6 23.65 0.59 -0.11
C PHE A 6 22.12 0.53 -0.02
N ILE A 7 21.53 -0.66 -0.01
CA ILE A 7 20.07 -0.85 0.10
C ILE A 7 19.54 -0.34 1.44
N PHE A 8 20.27 -0.59 2.53
CA PHE A 8 19.90 -0.09 3.85
C PHE A 8 19.89 1.45 3.90
N ARG A 9 20.88 2.09 3.27
CA ARG A 9 20.96 3.55 3.20
C ARG A 9 19.81 4.14 2.39
N ASP A 10 19.50 3.57 1.23
CA ASP A 10 18.35 4.00 0.41
C ASP A 10 17.02 3.87 1.18
N TYR A 11 16.87 2.80 1.96
CA TYR A 11 15.68 2.63 2.81
C TYR A 11 15.58 3.69 3.91
N LEU A 12 16.68 4.01 4.58
CA LEU A 12 16.72 5.09 5.58
C LEU A 12 16.40 6.45 4.95
N ASP A 13 16.96 6.76 3.78
CA ASP A 13 16.68 8.01 3.06
C ASP A 13 15.18 8.12 2.73
N ARG A 14 14.53 7.00 2.38
CA ARG A 14 13.08 6.95 2.14
C ARG A 14 12.27 7.11 3.42
N LEU A 15 12.72 6.53 4.54
CA LEU A 15 12.08 6.75 5.85
C LEU A 15 12.15 8.22 6.26
N ASP A 16 13.30 8.88 6.09
CA ASP A 16 13.47 10.30 6.34
C ASP A 16 12.61 11.16 5.41
N ALA A 17 12.39 10.71 4.17
CA ALA A 17 11.46 11.32 3.23
C ALA A 17 9.97 11.03 3.53
N GLY A 18 9.65 10.35 4.63
CA GLY A 18 8.29 10.13 5.10
C GLY A 18 7.64 8.83 4.62
N LEU A 19 8.42 7.81 4.23
CA LEU A 19 7.90 6.50 3.78
C LEU A 19 6.96 5.88 4.81
N TYR A 20 7.31 5.91 6.10
CA TYR A 20 6.47 5.31 7.14
C TYR A 20 5.10 6.01 7.25
N THR A 21 5.07 7.33 7.11
CA THR A 21 3.81 8.08 7.05
C THR A 21 2.99 7.70 5.82
N LEU A 22 3.63 7.58 4.66
CA LEU A 22 2.97 7.17 3.42
C LEU A 22 2.38 5.75 3.52
N GLN A 23 3.11 4.81 4.13
CA GLN A 23 2.64 3.45 4.38
C GLN A 23 1.41 3.43 5.30
N ASN A 24 1.42 4.19 6.40
CA ASN A 24 0.27 4.30 7.31
C ASN A 24 -0.96 4.91 6.62
N LEU A 25 -0.78 5.99 5.85
CA LEU A 25 -1.86 6.58 5.06
C LEU A 25 -2.41 5.59 4.02
N SER A 26 -1.54 4.77 3.44
CA SER A 26 -1.93 3.73 2.48
C SER A 26 -2.72 2.61 3.13
N LEU A 27 -2.37 2.20 4.35
CA LEU A 27 -3.14 1.21 5.13
C LEU A 27 -4.54 1.73 5.45
N ILE A 28 -4.66 2.98 5.91
CA ILE A 28 -5.95 3.62 6.18
C ILE A 28 -6.79 3.70 4.90
N LEU A 29 -6.19 4.16 3.80
CA LEU A 29 -6.89 4.29 2.53
C LEU A 29 -7.32 2.93 1.97
N ALA A 30 -6.46 1.92 2.08
CA ALA A 30 -6.77 0.55 1.68
C ALA A 30 -7.95 -0.02 2.46
N ASP A 31 -7.98 0.19 3.78
CA ASP A 31 -9.07 -0.28 4.64
C ASP A 31 -10.41 0.37 4.29
N VAL A 32 -10.42 1.69 4.11
CA VAL A 32 -11.62 2.42 3.68
C VAL A 32 -12.08 1.97 2.28
N CYS A 33 -11.15 1.82 1.33
CA CYS A 33 -11.48 1.40 -0.04
C CYS A 33 -11.93 -0.06 -0.13
N ALA A 34 -11.46 -0.93 0.77
CA ALA A 34 -11.88 -2.34 0.82
C ALA A 34 -13.33 -2.48 1.31
N HIS A 35 -13.80 -1.58 2.18
CA HIS A 35 -15.12 -1.68 2.80
C HIS A 35 -16.17 -0.74 2.21
N THR A 36 -15.76 0.33 1.51
CA THR A 36 -16.69 1.33 0.97
C THR A 36 -16.45 1.58 -0.52
N SER A 37 -17.38 1.14 -1.36
CA SER A 37 -17.29 1.25 -2.83
C SER A 37 -17.22 2.69 -3.34
N SER A 38 -17.99 3.61 -2.75
CA SER A 38 -17.99 5.03 -3.10
C SER A 38 -16.65 5.70 -2.77
N ALA A 39 -16.03 5.34 -1.65
CA ALA A 39 -14.70 5.80 -1.27
C ALA A 39 -13.64 5.29 -2.24
N ARG A 40 -13.71 4.01 -2.62
CA ARG A 40 -12.85 3.42 -3.66
C ARG A 40 -12.99 4.13 -5.00
N HIS A 41 -14.22 4.40 -5.45
CA HIS A 41 -14.46 5.15 -6.68
C HIS A 41 -13.86 6.57 -6.61
N ARG A 42 -14.03 7.25 -5.47
CA ARG A 42 -13.46 8.59 -5.24
C ARG A 42 -11.93 8.56 -5.27
N ALA A 43 -11.31 7.59 -4.62
CA ALA A 43 -9.85 7.42 -4.63
C ALA A 43 -9.32 7.16 -6.04
N SER A 44 -9.94 6.23 -6.77
CA SER A 44 -9.64 5.91 -8.18
C SER A 44 -9.72 7.15 -9.08
N LYS A 45 -10.76 7.98 -8.93
CA LYS A 45 -10.89 9.25 -9.66
C LYS A 45 -9.78 10.24 -9.32
N LEU A 46 -9.46 10.41 -8.04
CA LEU A 46 -8.39 11.31 -7.60
C LEU A 46 -7.01 10.87 -8.13
N PHE A 47 -6.72 9.58 -8.09
CA PHE A 47 -5.49 9.01 -8.64
C PHE A 47 -5.43 9.13 -10.16
N SER A 48 -6.55 8.92 -10.87
CA SER A 48 -6.60 9.15 -12.32
C SER A 48 -6.30 10.62 -12.65
N MET A 49 -6.89 11.57 -11.92
CA MET A 49 -6.67 13.00 -12.14
C MET A 49 -5.22 13.42 -11.87
N LYS A 50 -4.64 12.99 -10.74
CA LYS A 50 -3.32 13.45 -10.28
C LYS A 50 -2.15 12.64 -10.82
N MET A 51 -2.32 11.33 -10.99
CA MET A 51 -1.25 10.38 -11.29
C MET A 51 -1.46 9.63 -12.60
N LYS A 52 -2.57 9.89 -13.32
CA LYS A 52 -2.95 9.14 -14.54
C LYS A 52 -3.02 7.63 -14.31
N GLN A 53 -3.38 7.22 -13.09
CA GLN A 53 -3.51 5.83 -12.68
C GLN A 53 -4.89 5.62 -12.04
N GLU A 54 -5.79 4.92 -12.73
CA GLU A 54 -7.14 4.66 -12.23
C GLU A 54 -7.18 3.46 -11.27
N LYS A 55 -6.32 2.45 -11.47
CA LYS A 55 -6.30 1.24 -10.66
C LYS A 55 -5.67 1.55 -9.31
N ILE A 56 -6.49 1.54 -8.26
CA ILE A 56 -6.03 1.82 -6.90
C ILE A 56 -4.97 0.79 -6.46
N THR A 57 -5.08 -0.46 -6.93
CA THR A 57 -4.12 -1.51 -6.61
C THR A 57 -2.72 -1.21 -7.15
N LYS A 58 -2.59 -0.53 -8.29
CA LYS A 58 -1.29 -0.15 -8.85
C LYS A 58 -0.52 0.86 -7.97
N ILE A 59 -1.22 1.57 -7.09
CA ILE A 59 -0.62 2.53 -6.14
C ILE A 59 -0.45 1.88 -4.77
N LEU A 60 -1.50 1.21 -4.27
CA LEU A 60 -1.53 0.72 -2.90
C LEU A 60 -0.74 -0.58 -2.70
N LEU A 61 -0.79 -1.54 -3.63
CA LEU A 61 -0.12 -2.84 -3.43
C LEU A 61 1.39 -2.70 -3.18
N PRO A 62 2.16 -1.91 -3.97
CA PRO A 62 3.59 -1.76 -3.71
C PRO A 62 3.89 -1.28 -2.29
N LEU A 63 3.12 -0.32 -1.78
CA LEU A 63 3.29 0.25 -0.44
C LEU A 63 2.89 -0.75 0.66
N LEU A 64 1.79 -1.48 0.46
CA LEU A 64 1.30 -2.48 1.40
C LEU A 64 2.22 -3.70 1.46
N THR A 65 2.71 -4.18 0.32
CA THR A 65 3.65 -5.31 0.24
C THR A 65 4.99 -4.95 0.86
N GLU A 66 5.51 -3.75 0.61
CA GLU A 66 6.72 -3.29 1.27
C GLU A 66 6.53 -3.15 2.77
N TYR A 67 5.42 -2.56 3.22
CA TYR A 67 5.10 -2.48 4.65
C TYR A 67 5.05 -3.87 5.28
N GLN A 68 4.32 -4.80 4.67
CA GLN A 68 4.17 -6.17 5.17
C GLN A 68 5.50 -6.91 5.28
N ALA A 69 6.39 -6.75 4.29
CA ALA A 69 7.72 -7.36 4.29
C ALA A 69 8.62 -6.84 5.42
N ASN A 70 8.35 -5.64 5.93
CA ASN A 70 9.09 -5.00 7.02
C ASN A 70 8.43 -5.17 8.40
N ILE A 71 7.30 -5.89 8.49
CA ILE A 71 6.70 -6.23 9.79
C ILE A 71 7.65 -7.17 10.54
N GLY A 72 8.02 -6.81 11.77
CA GLY A 72 8.91 -7.59 12.61
C GLY A 72 8.32 -8.90 13.14
N GLU A 73 9.09 -9.57 13.98
CA GLU A 73 8.63 -10.74 14.73
C GLU A 73 7.47 -10.35 15.68
N GLY A 74 6.43 -11.18 15.76
CA GLY A 74 5.22 -10.89 16.55
C GLY A 74 4.13 -10.07 15.83
N GLY A 75 4.34 -9.65 14.59
CA GLY A 75 3.36 -8.88 13.81
C GLY A 75 2.43 -9.72 12.92
N ASP A 76 2.14 -10.98 13.28
CA ASP A 76 1.39 -11.91 12.41
C ASP A 76 -0.06 -11.47 12.16
N ASP A 77 -0.71 -10.89 13.17
CA ASP A 77 -2.06 -10.34 13.04
C ASP A 77 -2.09 -9.17 12.05
N GLU A 78 -1.08 -8.31 12.08
CA GLU A 78 -0.96 -7.18 11.17
C GLU A 78 -0.65 -7.67 9.75
N ARG A 79 0.25 -8.65 9.58
CA ARG A 79 0.48 -9.31 8.28
C ARG A 79 -0.82 -9.86 7.70
N ARG A 80 -1.58 -10.58 8.51
CA ARG A 80 -2.88 -11.16 8.11
C ARG A 80 -3.88 -10.08 7.74
N ARG A 81 -3.91 -8.97 8.47
CA ARG A 81 -4.78 -7.82 8.16
C ARG A 81 -4.44 -7.24 6.79
N VAL A 82 -3.15 -7.06 6.50
CA VAL A 82 -2.68 -6.57 5.19
C VAL A 82 -3.05 -7.54 4.06
N ASP A 83 -2.88 -8.85 4.26
CA ASP A 83 -3.28 -9.87 3.26
C ASP A 83 -4.77 -9.78 2.91
N LEU A 84 -5.62 -9.64 3.92
CA LEU A 84 -7.07 -9.50 3.73
C LEU A 84 -7.42 -8.23 2.95
N LEU A 85 -6.73 -7.12 3.22
CA LEU A 85 -6.92 -5.87 2.48
C LEU A 85 -6.50 -6.04 1.01
N VAL A 86 -5.31 -6.58 0.75
CA VAL A 86 -4.81 -6.81 -0.60
C VAL A 86 -5.75 -7.73 -1.39
N ALA A 87 -6.24 -8.81 -0.79
CA ALA A 87 -7.18 -9.72 -1.43
C ALA A 87 -8.50 -9.04 -1.80
N LYS A 88 -9.09 -8.27 -0.87
CA LYS A 88 -10.34 -7.53 -1.12
C LYS A 88 -10.17 -6.48 -2.22
N LEU A 89 -9.09 -5.71 -2.19
CA LEU A 89 -8.81 -4.68 -3.19
C LEU A 89 -8.57 -5.29 -4.58
N THR A 90 -7.81 -6.37 -4.65
CA THR A 90 -7.53 -7.08 -5.91
C THR A 90 -8.79 -7.65 -6.52
N LYS A 91 -9.69 -8.22 -5.71
CA LYS A 91 -11.00 -8.69 -6.16
C LYS A 91 -11.83 -7.53 -6.73
N ALA A 92 -11.91 -6.41 -6.02
CA ALA A 92 -12.70 -5.26 -6.42
C ALA A 92 -12.19 -4.58 -7.71
N ASP A 93 -10.87 -4.59 -7.97
CA ASP A 93 -10.31 -4.04 -9.21
C ASP A 93 -10.58 -4.96 -10.42
N ARG A 94 -10.69 -6.29 -10.23
CA ARG A 94 -11.04 -7.24 -11.30
C ARG A 94 -12.50 -7.17 -11.72
N GLU A 95 -13.41 -6.88 -10.79
CA GLU A 95 -14.85 -6.71 -11.08
C GLU A 95 -15.17 -5.45 -11.90
N LYS A 96 -14.18 -4.59 -12.13
CA LYS A 96 -14.28 -3.34 -12.91
C LYS A 96 -13.82 -3.48 -14.38
N GLU A 97 -13.18 -4.61 -14.74
CA GLU A 97 -12.80 -4.96 -16.12
C GLU A 97 -13.96 -5.64 -16.85
#